data_AF-A0A8S8YHT6-F1
#
_entry.id   AF-A0A8S8YHT6-F1
#
_cell.length_a   1.000
_cell.length_b   1.000
_cell.length_c   1.000
_cell.angle_alpha   90.00
_cell.angle_beta   90.00
_cell.angle_gamma   90.00
#
_symmetry.space_group_name_H-M   'P 1'
#
loop_
_entity.id
_entity.type
_entity.pdbx_description
1 polymer ?
#
loop_
_entity_poly.entity_id
_entity_poly.type
_entity_poly.pdbx_seq_one_letter_code
_entity_poly.pdbx_strand_id
1 'polypeptide(L)'
;MRQRVLLYIATIIIGLWCSATAAGGLLSENLAEWPVNIWCWGVLAWIFANTDRKERIEIIAVVIIATPMELFFSEVWLIYEYQRGIMPLFVPAGHYFLFDLGRHLARVLRESWAMPLLFPFVPLVMYGALTGEILLVLFCSSLFLDLRNGGLNLDFMQQWHGLL
;
A
#
# COMPACT_ATOMS: atom_id res chain seq x y z
N MET A 1 -7.59 -4.27 21.76
CA MET A 1 -7.16 -4.96 20.50
C MET A 1 -8.29 -5.05 19.46
N ARG A 2 -9.40 -5.74 19.72
CA ARG A 2 -10.51 -5.89 18.73
C ARG A 2 -11.09 -4.55 18.23
N GLN A 3 -11.17 -3.52 19.08
CA GLN A 3 -11.67 -2.20 18.70
C GLN A 3 -10.78 -1.46 17.67
N ARG A 4 -9.45 -1.56 17.78
CA ARG A 4 -8.51 -0.91 16.83
C ARG A 4 -8.57 -1.56 15.45
N VAL A 5 -8.59 -2.89 15.41
CA VAL A 5 -8.73 -3.66 14.16
C VAL A 5 -10.03 -3.29 13.43
N LEU A 6 -11.15 -3.22 14.15
CA LEU A 6 -12.43 -2.79 13.57
C LEU A 6 -12.38 -1.34 13.08
N LEU A 7 -11.72 -0.46 13.82
CA LEU A 7 -11.53 0.94 13.41
C LEU A 7 -10.71 1.06 12.13
N TYR A 8 -9.65 0.27 11.96
CA TYR A 8 -8.87 0.22 10.71
C TYR A 8 -9.70 -0.29 9.53
N ILE A 9 -10.38 -1.43 9.71
CA ILE A 9 -11.20 -2.02 8.67
C ILE A 9 -12.32 -1.04 8.26
N ALA A 10 -13.01 -0.45 9.23
CA ALA A 10 -14.06 0.53 8.95
C ALA A 10 -13.52 1.78 8.26
N THR A 11 -12.37 2.31 8.72
CA THR A 11 -11.74 3.50 8.11
C THR A 11 -11.31 3.23 6.67
N ILE A 12 -10.77 2.05 6.38
CA ILE A 12 -10.35 1.66 5.03
C ILE A 12 -11.57 1.49 4.12
N ILE A 13 -12.56 0.69 4.53
CA ILE A 13 -13.73 0.40 3.69
C ILE A 13 -14.54 1.67 3.42
N ILE A 14 -14.86 2.43 4.47
CA ILE A 14 -15.68 3.64 4.34
C ILE A 14 -14.87 4.75 3.64
N GLY A 15 -13.60 4.92 3.98
CA GLY A 15 -12.73 5.92 3.37
C GLY A 15 -12.53 5.72 1.88
N LEU A 16 -12.23 4.48 1.46
CA LEU A 16 -12.08 4.13 0.05
C LEU A 16 -13.40 4.27 -0.72
N TRP A 17 -14.52 3.80 -0.14
CA TRP A 17 -15.83 3.95 -0.78
C TRP A 17 -16.20 5.43 -0.97
N CYS A 18 -16.02 6.26 0.07
CA CYS A 18 -16.27 7.70 0.00
C CYS A 18 -15.37 8.39 -1.03
N SER A 19 -14.08 8.06 -1.07
CA SER A 19 -13.13 8.65 -2.03
C SER A 19 -13.44 8.24 -3.46
N ALA A 20 -13.79 6.96 -3.70
CA ALA A 20 -14.04 6.42 -5.03
C ALA A 20 -15.40 6.84 -5.62
N THR A 21 -16.42 7.02 -4.79
CA THR A 21 -17.79 7.35 -5.24
C THR A 21 -18.19 8.81 -5.01
N ALA A 22 -17.26 9.64 -4.53
CA ALA A 22 -17.56 10.99 -4.03
C ALA A 22 -18.72 11.01 -3.01
N ALA A 23 -18.73 10.02 -2.11
CA ALA A 23 -19.82 9.71 -1.18
C ALA A 23 -21.17 9.50 -1.90
N GLY A 24 -21.20 8.69 -2.96
CA GLY A 24 -22.39 8.45 -3.78
C GLY A 24 -22.85 9.67 -4.58
N GLY A 25 -21.93 10.56 -4.96
CA GLY A 25 -22.21 11.81 -5.68
C GLY A 25 -22.76 12.95 -4.82
N LEU A 26 -22.77 12.79 -3.49
CA LEU A 26 -23.24 13.83 -2.55
C LEU A 26 -22.24 14.99 -2.39
N LEU A 27 -20.95 14.72 -2.61
CA LEU A 27 -19.89 15.72 -2.55
C LEU A 27 -19.36 15.96 -3.95
N SER A 28 -19.03 17.21 -4.27
CA SER A 28 -18.26 17.49 -5.49
C SER A 28 -16.96 16.68 -5.43
N GLU A 29 -16.51 16.16 -6.56
CA GLU A 29 -15.35 15.28 -6.64
C GLU A 29 -14.18 15.88 -5.84
N ASN A 30 -13.78 17.12 -6.10
CA ASN A 30 -12.70 17.82 -5.38
C ASN A 30 -12.83 17.89 -3.84
N LEU A 31 -14.04 17.81 -3.28
CA LEU A 31 -14.30 17.87 -1.84
C LEU A 31 -14.36 16.49 -1.17
N ALA A 32 -14.57 15.40 -1.92
CA ALA A 32 -14.75 14.08 -1.32
C ALA A 32 -13.52 13.54 -0.59
N GLU A 33 -12.32 13.97 -0.95
CA GLU A 33 -11.07 13.56 -0.30
C GLU A 33 -10.85 14.26 1.05
N TRP A 34 -11.34 15.48 1.22
CA TRP A 34 -11.05 16.29 2.41
C TRP A 34 -11.58 15.66 3.72
N PRO A 35 -12.83 15.18 3.80
CA PRO A 35 -13.32 14.48 4.98
C PRO A 35 -12.51 13.22 5.30
N VAL A 36 -12.12 12.47 4.25
CA VAL A 36 -11.33 11.23 4.42
C VAL A 36 -9.91 11.57 4.90
N ASN A 37 -9.28 12.60 4.35
CA ASN A 37 -8.00 13.13 4.78
C ASN A 37 -8.03 13.53 6.26
N ILE A 38 -8.98 14.40 6.64
CA ILE A 38 -9.11 14.90 8.02
C ILE A 38 -9.34 13.73 8.98
N TRP A 39 -10.20 12.78 8.62
CA TRP A 39 -10.46 11.61 9.43
C TRP A 39 -9.22 10.71 9.59
N CYS A 40 -8.55 10.35 8.51
CA CYS A 40 -7.39 9.47 8.54
C CYS A 40 -6.23 10.08 9.33
N TRP A 41 -5.93 11.36 9.10
CA TRP A 41 -4.91 12.07 9.88
C TRP A 41 -5.31 12.27 11.34
N GLY A 42 -6.60 12.53 11.61
CA GLY A 42 -7.11 12.64 12.97
C GLY A 42 -6.96 11.33 13.76
N VAL A 43 -7.32 10.20 13.13
CA VAL A 43 -7.13 8.86 13.70
C VAL A 43 -5.66 8.55 13.90
N LEU A 44 -4.81 8.84 12.91
CA LEU A 44 -3.36 8.60 12.99
C LEU A 44 -2.73 9.42 14.12
N ALA A 45 -3.07 10.71 14.23
CA ALA A 45 -2.60 11.60 15.28
C ALA A 45 -3.08 11.14 16.66
N TRP A 46 -4.34 10.69 16.77
CA TRP A 46 -4.87 10.12 18.01
C TRP A 46 -4.11 8.86 18.42
N ILE A 47 -3.81 7.95 17.48
CA ILE A 47 -2.99 6.76 17.75
C ILE A 47 -1.58 7.15 18.17
N PHE A 48 -0.96 8.06 17.44
CA PHE A 48 0.40 8.53 17.71
C PHE A 48 0.53 9.11 19.12
N ALA A 49 -0.47 9.89 19.55
CA ALA A 49 -0.52 10.47 20.90
C ALA A 49 -0.71 9.41 21.99
N ASN A 50 -1.51 8.36 21.73
CA ASN A 50 -1.91 7.36 22.73
C ASN A 50 -1.08 6.07 22.71
N THR A 51 -0.04 5.98 21.88
CA THR A 51 0.80 4.77 21.78
C THR A 51 2.20 4.93 22.36
N ASP A 52 2.89 3.80 22.56
CA ASP A 52 4.23 3.66 23.11
C ASP A 52 5.32 4.15 22.14
N ARG A 53 6.51 4.45 22.68
CA ARG A 53 7.66 4.92 21.89
C ARG A 53 8.01 4.00 20.71
N LYS A 54 7.90 2.68 20.89
CA LYS A 54 8.19 1.70 19.81
C LYS A 54 7.21 1.84 18.65
N GLU A 55 5.92 1.87 18.93
CA GLU A 55 4.88 1.98 17.90
C GLU A 55 4.91 3.35 17.21
N ARG A 56 5.33 4.43 17.90
CA ARG A 56 5.58 5.73 17.26
C ARG A 56 6.70 5.69 16.22
N ILE A 57 7.78 4.95 16.51
CA ILE A 57 8.87 4.76 15.56
C ILE A 57 8.38 3.95 14.35
N GLU A 58 7.54 2.92 14.57
CA GLU A 58 6.89 2.16 13.49
C GLU A 58 6.01 3.07 12.61
N ILE A 59 5.19 3.95 13.20
CA ILE A 59 4.38 4.94 12.47
C ILE A 59 5.27 5.82 11.59
N ILE A 60 6.30 6.42 12.18
CA ILE A 60 7.20 7.33 11.48
C ILE A 60 7.94 6.59 10.36
N ALA A 61 8.43 5.38 10.61
CA ALA A 61 9.16 4.58 9.63
C ALA A 61 8.26 4.22 8.44
N VAL A 62 7.02 3.78 8.68
CA VAL A 62 6.08 3.45 7.61
C VAL A 62 5.76 4.69 6.78
N VAL A 63 5.46 5.82 7.42
CA VAL A 63 5.15 7.07 6.70
C VAL A 63 6.35 7.56 5.88
N ILE A 64 7.55 7.59 6.46
CA ILE A 64 8.75 8.11 5.80
C ILE A 64 9.25 7.19 4.69
N ILE A 65 9.01 5.88 4.74
CA ILE A 65 9.46 4.95 3.69
C ILE A 65 8.38 4.79 2.61
N ALA A 66 7.12 4.58 3.01
CA ALA A 66 6.04 4.31 2.06
C ALA A 66 5.71 5.53 1.21
N THR A 67 5.66 6.73 1.80
CA THR A 67 5.29 7.96 1.07
C THR A 67 6.25 8.27 -0.09
N PRO A 68 7.58 8.35 0.09
CA PRO A 68 8.48 8.63 -1.03
C PRO A 68 8.56 7.46 -2.02
N MET A 69 8.44 6.22 -1.55
CA MET A 69 8.41 5.06 -2.46
C MET A 69 7.18 5.13 -3.38
N GLU A 70 6.04 5.50 -2.83
CA GLU A 70 4.80 5.62 -3.59
C GLU A 70 4.81 6.85 -4.51
N LEU A 71 5.33 8.00 -4.05
CA LEU A 71 5.56 9.17 -4.92
C LEU A 71 6.56 8.85 -6.05
N PHE A 72 7.57 8.03 -5.78
CA PHE A 72 8.51 7.60 -6.82
C PHE A 72 7.81 6.73 -7.87
N PHE A 73 6.97 5.77 -7.44
CA PHE A 73 6.24 4.92 -8.38
C PHE A 73 5.13 5.66 -9.16
N SER A 74 4.47 6.65 -8.55
CA SER A 74 3.42 7.43 -9.21
C SER A 74 3.98 8.56 -10.07
N GLU A 75 4.88 9.41 -9.54
CA GLU A 75 5.31 10.63 -10.23
C GLU A 75 6.55 10.42 -11.11
N VAL A 76 7.50 9.59 -10.66
CA VAL A 76 8.77 9.40 -11.39
C VAL A 76 8.62 8.29 -12.44
N TRP A 77 7.92 7.22 -12.07
CA TRP A 77 7.78 6.03 -12.92
C TRP A 77 6.42 5.93 -13.63
N LEU A 78 5.42 6.74 -13.24
CA LEU A 78 4.09 6.77 -13.87
C LEU A 78 3.45 5.38 -14.05
N ILE A 79 3.76 4.43 -13.15
CA ILE A 79 3.28 3.04 -13.24
C ILE A 79 1.76 2.99 -13.04
N TYR A 80 1.22 3.93 -12.27
CA TYR A 80 -0.21 4.12 -12.12
C TYR A 80 -0.51 5.59 -11.79
N GLU A 81 -1.63 6.08 -12.31
CA GLU A 81 -2.09 7.45 -12.09
C GLU A 81 -3.21 7.47 -11.03
N TYR A 82 -3.13 8.43 -10.10
CA TYR A 82 -4.25 8.70 -9.20
C TYR A 82 -5.37 9.41 -9.96
N GLN A 83 -6.61 9.18 -9.54
CA GLN A 83 -7.81 9.78 -10.16
C GLN A 83 -7.73 11.31 -10.31
N ARG A 84 -6.92 11.99 -9.50
CA ARG A 84 -6.80 13.46 -9.45
C ARG A 84 -5.38 13.96 -9.73
N GLY A 85 -4.53 13.12 -10.30
CA GLY A 85 -3.16 13.47 -10.69
C GLY A 85 -2.16 13.68 -9.54
N ILE A 86 -2.62 13.82 -8.30
CA ILE A 86 -1.75 13.89 -7.11
C ILE A 86 -2.12 12.81 -6.10
N MET A 87 -1.12 12.34 -5.37
CA MET A 87 -1.32 11.40 -4.26
C MET A 87 -2.23 12.03 -3.18
N PRO A 88 -3.34 11.37 -2.81
CA PRO A 88 -4.18 11.83 -1.70
C PRO A 88 -3.45 11.74 -0.36
N LEU A 89 -3.63 12.75 0.50
CA LEU A 89 -2.94 12.83 1.78
C LEU A 89 -3.32 11.72 2.76
N PHE A 90 -4.47 11.07 2.62
CA PHE A 90 -4.88 9.96 3.48
C PHE A 90 -4.08 8.69 3.22
N VAL A 91 -3.35 8.60 2.11
CA VAL A 91 -2.64 7.38 1.70
C VAL A 91 -1.46 7.05 2.63
N PRO A 92 -0.57 7.99 3.00
CA PRO A 92 0.44 7.76 4.04
C PRO A 92 -0.13 7.25 5.38
N ALA A 93 -1.28 7.78 5.81
CA ALA A 93 -1.95 7.32 7.02
C ALA A 93 -2.54 5.91 6.85
N GLY A 94 -3.08 5.61 5.66
CA GLY A 94 -3.59 4.30 5.27
C GLY A 94 -2.54 3.20 5.32
N HIS A 95 -1.30 3.48 4.89
CA HIS A 95 -0.19 2.52 4.96
C HIS A 95 0.05 2.04 6.38
N TYR A 96 0.02 2.95 7.35
CA TYR A 96 0.17 2.57 8.75
C TYR A 96 -1.01 1.71 9.23
N PHE A 97 -2.26 2.04 8.86
CA PHE A 97 -3.42 1.24 9.24
C PHE A 97 -3.34 -0.19 8.70
N LEU A 98 -2.91 -0.35 7.45
CA LEU A 98 -2.69 -1.66 6.83
C LEU A 98 -1.54 -2.41 7.50
N PHE A 99 -0.42 -1.73 7.76
CA PHE A 99 0.73 -2.31 8.45
C PHE A 99 0.34 -2.83 9.85
N ASP A 100 -0.33 -2.01 10.66
CA ASP A 100 -0.73 -2.41 12.01
C ASP A 100 -1.82 -3.51 11.99
N LEU A 101 -2.77 -3.42 11.06
CA LEU A 101 -3.76 -4.46 10.84
C LEU A 101 -3.11 -5.79 10.45
N GLY A 102 -2.14 -5.77 9.53
CA GLY A 102 -1.38 -6.94 9.09
C GLY A 102 -0.57 -7.56 10.23
N ARG A 103 0.08 -6.73 11.05
CA ARG A 103 0.80 -7.14 12.25
C ARG A 103 -0.13 -7.83 13.26
N HIS A 104 -1.34 -7.31 13.45
CA HIS A 104 -2.34 -7.95 14.30
C HIS A 104 -2.85 -9.26 13.71
N LEU A 105 -3.11 -9.31 12.40
CA LEU A 105 -3.58 -10.51 11.71
C LEU A 105 -2.53 -11.62 11.72
N ALA A 106 -1.26 -11.29 11.52
CA ALA A 106 -0.13 -12.22 11.55
C ALA A 106 0.03 -12.93 12.91
N ARG A 107 -0.36 -12.29 14.03
CA ARG A 107 -0.33 -12.92 15.36
C ARG A 107 -1.44 -13.96 15.56
N VAL A 108 -2.52 -13.86 14.79
CA VAL A 108 -3.71 -14.73 14.92
C VAL A 108 -3.70 -15.83 13.85
N LEU A 109 -3.10 -15.56 12.69
CA LEU A 109 -2.91 -16.54 11.62
C LEU A 109 -1.95 -17.64 12.06
N ARG A 110 -2.35 -18.90 11.87
CA ARG A 110 -1.42 -20.03 11.97
C ARG A 110 -0.56 -20.06 10.71
N GLU A 111 0.70 -20.41 10.85
CA GLU A 111 1.67 -20.49 9.74
C GLU A 111 1.19 -21.38 8.59
N SER A 112 0.45 -22.45 8.90
CA SER A 112 -0.17 -23.35 7.90
C SER A 112 -1.13 -22.65 6.94
N TRP A 113 -1.65 -21.46 7.30
CA TRP A 113 -2.56 -20.67 6.46
C TRP A 113 -1.84 -19.64 5.58
N ALA A 114 -0.54 -19.42 5.75
CA ALA A 114 0.19 -18.42 4.97
C ALA A 114 0.14 -18.73 3.46
N MET A 115 0.44 -19.96 3.07
CA MET A 115 0.42 -20.38 1.66
C MET A 115 -1.00 -20.47 1.07
N PRO A 116 -2.00 -21.08 1.75
CA PRO A 116 -3.38 -21.06 1.26
C PRO A 116 -3.96 -19.67 1.02
N LEU A 117 -3.59 -18.67 1.83
CA LEU A 117 -4.09 -17.30 1.68
C LEU A 117 -3.57 -16.63 0.40
N LEU A 118 -2.41 -17.06 -0.11
CA LEU A 118 -1.79 -16.51 -1.32
C LEU A 118 -2.34 -17.15 -2.59
N PHE A 119 -2.93 -18.34 -2.50
CA PHE A 119 -3.41 -19.11 -3.65
C PHE A 119 -4.44 -18.36 -4.53
N PRO A 120 -5.42 -17.60 -3.97
CA PRO A 120 -6.36 -16.82 -4.77
C PRO A 120 -5.72 -15.69 -5.59
N PHE A 121 -4.51 -15.25 -5.23
CA PHE A 121 -3.78 -14.23 -5.98
C PHE A 121 -3.00 -14.81 -7.17
N VAL A 122 -2.80 -16.14 -7.22
CA VAL A 122 -2.08 -16.81 -8.31
C VAL A 122 -2.77 -16.62 -9.67
N PRO A 123 -4.10 -16.84 -9.81
CA PRO A 123 -4.80 -16.57 -11.07
C PRO A 123 -4.70 -15.10 -11.53
N LEU A 124 -4.68 -14.17 -10.58
CA LEU A 124 -4.57 -12.73 -10.86
C LEU A 124 -3.19 -12.38 -11.43
N VAL A 125 -2.13 -12.91 -10.83
CA VAL A 125 -0.74 -12.74 -11.32
C VAL A 125 -0.57 -13.41 -12.69
N MET A 126 -1.15 -14.60 -12.88
CA MET A 126 -1.14 -15.29 -14.17
C MET A 126 -1.88 -14.50 -15.25
N TYR A 127 -3.02 -13.88 -14.91
CA TYR A 127 -3.76 -13.02 -15.83
C TYR A 127 -2.93 -11.79 -16.25
N GLY A 128 -2.32 -11.09 -15.30
CA GLY A 128 -1.43 -9.94 -15.59
C GLY A 128 -0.22 -10.31 -16.46
N ALA A 129 0.32 -11.52 -16.28
CA ALA A 129 1.40 -12.04 -17.12
C ALA A 129 0.96 -12.31 -18.56
N LEU A 130 -0.30 -12.73 -18.78
CA LEU A 130 -0.85 -13.01 -20.11
C LEU A 130 -1.29 -11.75 -20.86
N THR A 131 -1.71 -10.70 -20.15
CA THR A 131 -2.19 -9.44 -20.76
C THR A 131 -1.09 -8.46 -21.13
N GLY A 132 0.18 -8.78 -20.86
CA GLY A 132 1.29 -7.96 -21.32
C GLY A 132 1.75 -6.85 -20.37
N GLU A 133 1.25 -6.80 -19.12
CA GLU A 133 1.81 -5.95 -18.05
C GLU A 133 3.09 -6.56 -17.47
N ILE A 134 3.99 -6.90 -18.40
CA ILE A 134 5.16 -7.77 -18.26
C ILE A 134 6.23 -7.15 -17.35
N LEU A 135 6.24 -5.83 -17.21
CA LEU A 135 7.30 -5.10 -16.53
C LEU A 135 7.37 -5.42 -15.02
N LEU A 136 6.22 -5.45 -14.35
CA LEU A 136 6.15 -5.65 -12.90
C LEU A 136 6.31 -7.13 -12.53
N VAL A 137 5.73 -8.03 -13.33
CA VAL A 137 5.85 -9.49 -13.10
C VAL A 137 7.28 -9.96 -13.36
N LEU A 138 7.94 -9.49 -14.42
CA LEU A 138 9.34 -9.82 -14.66
C LEU A 138 10.25 -9.22 -13.58
N PHE A 139 10.03 -7.97 -13.16
CA PHE A 139 10.80 -7.34 -12.08
C PHE A 139 10.67 -8.10 -10.74
N CYS A 140 9.45 -8.46 -10.34
CA CYS A 140 9.24 -9.23 -9.11
C CYS A 140 9.82 -10.65 -9.21
N SER A 141 9.75 -11.29 -10.38
CA SER A 141 10.31 -12.62 -10.61
C SER A 141 11.84 -12.61 -10.58
N SER A 142 12.47 -11.61 -11.22
CA SER A 142 13.93 -11.49 -11.30
C SER A 142 14.54 -11.06 -9.97
N LEU A 143 13.91 -10.11 -9.26
CA LEU A 143 14.35 -9.69 -7.93
C LEU A 143 14.25 -10.83 -6.91
N PHE A 144 13.19 -11.66 -7.00
CA PHE A 144 13.04 -12.84 -6.14
C PHE A 144 14.13 -13.90 -6.41
N LEU A 145 14.54 -14.07 -7.67
CA LEU A 145 15.62 -14.98 -8.06
C LEU A 145 17.00 -14.46 -7.63
N ASP A 146 17.26 -13.16 -7.75
CA ASP A 146 18.54 -12.54 -7.33
C ASP A 146 18.71 -12.50 -5.80
N LEU A 147 17.63 -12.21 -5.05
CA LEU A 147 17.65 -12.30 -3.58
C LEU A 147 17.88 -13.73 -3.09
N ARG A 148 17.43 -14.73 -3.83
CA ARG A 148 17.70 -16.15 -3.55
C ARG A 148 19.15 -16.53 -3.84
N ASN A 149 19.80 -15.88 -4.81
CA ASN A 149 21.13 -16.22 -5.29
C ASN A 149 22.27 -15.37 -4.69
N GLY A 150 21.95 -14.41 -3.80
CA GLY A 150 22.94 -13.80 -2.89
C GLY A 150 23.68 -12.56 -3.39
N GLY A 151 23.12 -11.77 -4.32
CA GLY A 151 23.69 -10.46 -4.64
C GLY A 151 22.99 -9.71 -5.77
N LEU A 152 22.76 -8.41 -5.59
CA LEU A 152 22.28 -7.49 -6.62
C LEU A 152 23.40 -7.27 -7.65
N ASN A 153 23.31 -7.93 -8.80
CA ASN A 153 24.29 -7.77 -9.86
C ASN A 153 24.07 -6.43 -10.60
N LEU A 154 25.10 -5.58 -10.63
CA LEU A 154 25.04 -4.21 -11.19
C LEU A 154 24.77 -4.18 -12.70
N ASP A 155 24.97 -5.29 -13.39
CA ASP A 155 24.65 -5.46 -14.81
C ASP A 155 23.14 -5.31 -15.12
N PHE A 156 22.28 -5.50 -14.12
CA PHE A 156 20.83 -5.35 -14.26
C PHE A 156 20.44 -3.91 -14.65
N MET A 157 21.07 -2.89 -14.07
CA MET A 157 20.71 -1.49 -14.38
C MET A 157 21.08 -1.07 -15.81
N GLN A 158 22.09 -1.67 -16.43
CA GLN A 158 22.46 -1.34 -17.82
C GLN A 158 21.47 -1.91 -18.85
N GLN A 159 20.79 -3.02 -18.55
CA GLN A 159 19.84 -3.65 -19.46
C GLN A 159 18.54 -2.83 -19.62
N TRP A 160 18.22 -1.97 -18.64
CA TRP A 160 17.03 -1.12 -18.66
C TRP A 160 17.18 0.16 -19.50
N HIS A 161 18.41 0.66 -19.68
CA HIS A 161 18.65 1.86 -20.49
C HIS A 161 18.46 1.65 -22.01
N GLY A 162 18.36 0.40 -22.47
CA GLY A 162 18.19 0.08 -23.90
C GLY A 162 16.73 -0.18 -24.33
N LEU A 163 15.75 -0.05 -23.43
CA LEU A 163 14.33 -0.33 -23.68
C LEU A 163 13.40 0.90 -23.48
N LEU A 164 13.98 2.09 -23.30
CA LEU A 164 13.33 3.39 -23.49
C LEU A 164 13.74 3.97 -24.84
#